data_AF-A0A369RW52-F1
#
_entry.id   AF-A0A369RW52-F1
#
_cell.length_a   1.000
_cell.length_b   1.000
_cell.length_c   1.000
_cell.angle_alpha   90.00
_cell.angle_beta   90.00
_cell.angle_gamma   90.00
#
_symmetry.space_group_name_H-M   'P 1'
#
loop_
_entity.id
_entity.type
_entity.pdbx_description
1 polymer ?
#
loop_
_entity_poly.entity_id
_entity_poly.type
_entity_poly.pdbx_seq_one_letter_code
_entity_poly.pdbx_strand_id
1 'polypeptide(L)'
;MDQEIIQSQLLPVLNESKAVIEMVDLDEEFKSAVDKINNLASKPSNEDLLEIYGLYKQATVGDCNTDRPGFFDQKNRAKWDSWNSKKGMSTEEAKQAYIKKANSL
;
A
#
# COMPACT_ATOMS: atom_id res chain seq x y z
N MET A 1 -11.68 -20.36 -39.27
CA MET A 1 -11.65 -19.58 -38.02
C MET A 1 -10.29 -18.91 -37.99
N ASP A 2 -10.24 -17.66 -38.42
CA ASP A 2 -8.97 -16.95 -38.66
C ASP A 2 -8.19 -16.81 -37.36
N GLN A 3 -6.92 -17.19 -37.41
CA GLN A 3 -6.01 -17.16 -36.25
C GLN A 3 -5.88 -15.73 -35.67
N GLU A 4 -6.08 -14.69 -36.48
CA GLU A 4 -6.11 -13.29 -36.03
C GLU A 4 -7.33 -12.96 -35.17
N ILE A 5 -8.49 -13.57 -35.46
CA ILE A 5 -9.71 -13.38 -34.65
C ILE A 5 -9.53 -14.02 -33.27
N ILE A 6 -8.93 -15.21 -33.24
CA ILE A 6 -8.63 -15.93 -32.00
C ILE A 6 -7.63 -15.13 -31.14
N GLN A 7 -6.56 -14.60 -31.74
CA GLN A 7 -5.56 -13.76 -31.07
C GLN A 7 -6.15 -12.46 -30.51
N SER A 8 -6.96 -11.74 -31.29
CA SER A 8 -7.58 -10.48 -30.86
C SER A 8 -8.60 -10.65 -29.73
N GLN A 9 -9.25 -11.82 -29.65
CA GLN A 9 -10.16 -12.17 -28.55
C GLN A 9 -9.42 -12.68 -27.29
N LEU A 10 -8.23 -13.28 -27.43
CA LEU A 10 -7.44 -13.81 -26.30
C LEU A 10 -6.58 -12.74 -25.60
N LEU A 11 -6.07 -11.74 -26.33
CA LEU A 11 -5.19 -10.71 -25.78
C LEU A 11 -5.78 -9.96 -24.55
N PRO A 12 -7.06 -9.53 -24.54
CA PRO A 12 -7.66 -8.86 -23.38
C PRO A 12 -7.70 -9.77 -22.14
N VAL A 13 -8.13 -11.03 -22.31
CA VAL A 13 -8.25 -12.01 -21.22
C VAL A 13 -6.88 -12.35 -20.63
N LEU A 14 -5.84 -12.44 -21.47
CA LEU A 14 -4.46 -12.65 -21.01
C LEU A 14 -3.94 -11.45 -20.20
N ASN A 15 -4.25 -10.22 -20.62
CA ASN A 15 -3.86 -9.01 -19.89
C ASN A 15 -4.58 -8.88 -18.54
N GLU A 16 -5.88 -9.18 -18.49
CA GLU A 16 -6.64 -9.21 -17.24
C GLU A 16 -6.07 -10.25 -16.26
N SER A 17 -5.81 -11.47 -16.76
CA SER A 17 -5.22 -12.55 -15.95
C SER A 17 -3.84 -12.17 -15.41
N LYS A 18 -3.00 -11.54 -16.24
CA LYS A 18 -1.68 -11.06 -15.83
C LYS A 18 -1.77 -9.97 -14.76
N ALA A 19 -2.69 -9.01 -14.92
CA ALA A 19 -2.90 -7.95 -13.93
C ALA A 19 -3.37 -8.51 -12.58
N VAL A 20 -4.24 -9.53 -12.59
CA VAL A 20 -4.66 -10.23 -11.37
C VAL A 20 -3.48 -10.94 -10.70
N ILE A 21 -2.60 -11.59 -11.46
CA ILE A 21 -1.40 -12.25 -10.92
C ILE A 21 -0.44 -11.23 -10.28
N GLU A 22 -0.14 -10.12 -10.96
CA GLU A 22 0.73 -9.06 -10.43
C GLU A 22 0.15 -8.41 -9.15
N MET A 23 -1.17 -8.25 -9.07
CA MET A 23 -1.83 -7.72 -7.88
C MET A 23 -1.79 -8.70 -6.69
N VAL A 24 -1.97 -10.00 -6.93
CA VAL A 24 -1.86 -11.04 -5.90
C VAL A 24 -0.43 -11.11 -5.34
N ASP A 25 0.57 -11.01 -6.21
CA ASP A 25 1.99 -10.97 -5.82
C ASP A 25 2.28 -9.76 -4.90
N LEU A 26 1.76 -8.58 -5.27
CA LEU A 26 1.90 -7.36 -4.46
C LEU A 26 1.29 -7.50 -3.05
N ASP A 27 0.16 -8.21 -2.92
CA ASP A 27 -0.46 -8.47 -1.62
C ASP A 27 0.37 -9.39 -0.73
N GLU A 28 1.04 -10.39 -1.30
CA GLU A 28 1.95 -11.28 -0.56
C GLU A 28 3.21 -10.54 -0.13
N GLU A 29 3.82 -9.75 -1.03
CA GLU A 29 4.97 -8.91 -0.69
C GLU A 29 4.62 -7.88 0.40
N PHE A 30 3.44 -7.26 0.33
CA PHE A 30 2.99 -6.31 1.33
C PHE A 30 2.83 -6.98 2.70
N LYS A 31 2.25 -8.18 2.78
CA LYS A 31 2.15 -8.94 4.04
C LYS A 31 3.53 -9.27 4.61
N SER A 32 4.44 -9.74 3.77
CA SER A 32 5.83 -10.01 4.17
C SER A 32 6.54 -8.76 4.69
N ALA A 33 6.34 -7.62 4.04
CA ALA A 33 6.86 -6.33 4.50
C ALA A 33 6.27 -5.90 5.85
N VAL A 34 4.96 -6.11 6.07
CA VAL A 34 4.31 -5.84 7.36
C VAL A 34 4.92 -6.70 8.46
N ASP A 35 5.12 -8.00 8.20
CA ASP A 35 5.77 -8.90 9.14
C ASP A 35 7.22 -8.49 9.42
N LYS A 36 7.97 -8.04 8.40
CA LYS A 36 9.33 -7.50 8.58
C LYS A 36 9.32 -6.31 9.54
N ILE A 37 8.44 -5.33 9.33
CA ILE A 37 8.31 -4.15 10.19
C ILE A 37 7.99 -4.53 11.64
N ASN A 38 7.09 -5.50 11.85
CA ASN A 38 6.71 -5.97 13.18
C ASN A 38 7.86 -6.68 13.92
N ASN A 39 8.83 -7.24 13.18
CA ASN A 39 9.93 -8.03 13.72
C ASN A 39 11.31 -7.33 13.62
N LEU A 40 11.35 -6.02 13.38
CA LEU A 40 12.62 -5.28 13.34
C LEU A 40 13.35 -5.37 14.69
N ALA A 41 14.64 -5.67 14.63
CA ALA A 41 15.49 -5.80 15.83
C ALA A 41 15.68 -4.47 16.57
N SER A 42 15.62 -3.35 15.85
CA SER A 42 15.69 -2.00 16.40
C SER A 42 14.43 -1.21 16.04
N LYS A 43 14.03 -0.33 16.94
CA LYS A 43 12.88 0.55 16.69
C LYS A 43 13.27 1.62 15.66
N PRO A 44 12.54 1.77 14.54
CA PRO A 44 12.75 2.85 13.60
C PRO A 44 12.56 4.25 14.21
N SER A 45 12.95 5.28 13.46
CA SER A 45 12.67 6.65 13.87
C SER A 45 11.15 6.91 13.94
N ASN A 46 10.75 7.93 14.70
CA ASN A 46 9.33 8.30 14.76
C ASN A 46 8.78 8.73 13.39
N GLU A 47 9.61 9.35 12.55
CA GLU A 47 9.25 9.73 11.18
C GLU A 47 8.97 8.49 10.32
N ASP A 48 9.83 7.48 10.41
CA ASP A 48 9.64 6.21 9.71
C ASP A 48 8.37 5.50 10.15
N LEU A 49 8.11 5.46 11.47
CA LEU A 49 6.90 4.85 12.02
C LEU A 49 5.63 5.57 11.57
N LEU A 50 5.66 6.90 11.46
CA LEU A 50 4.53 7.67 10.95
C LEU A 50 4.32 7.40 9.46
N GLU A 51 5.38 7.42 8.66
CA GLU A 51 5.31 7.13 7.21
C GLU A 51 4.74 5.72 6.95
N ILE A 52 5.27 4.71 7.65
CA ILE A 52 4.78 3.32 7.61
C ILE A 52 3.30 3.26 8.01
N TYR A 53 2.88 3.98 9.04
CA TYR A 53 1.48 4.03 9.46
C TYR A 53 0.58 4.64 8.37
N GLY A 54 0.97 5.78 7.81
CA GLY A 54 0.20 6.45 6.76
C GLY A 54 0.02 5.59 5.52
N LEU A 55 1.11 4.96 5.05
CA LEU A 55 1.10 4.05 3.92
C LEU A 55 0.27 2.79 4.20
N TYR A 56 0.40 2.19 5.39
CA TYR A 56 -0.40 1.03 5.78
C TYR A 56 -1.90 1.34 5.80
N LYS A 57 -2.28 2.50 6.34
CA LYS A 57 -3.68 2.93 6.40
C LYS A 57 -4.24 3.19 5.00
N GLN A 58 -3.47 3.84 4.12
CA GLN A 58 -3.88 4.03 2.73
C GLN A 58 -4.00 2.68 1.99
N ALA A 59 -3.06 1.76 2.19
CA ALA A 59 -3.04 0.44 1.55
C ALA A 59 -4.15 -0.52 2.03
N THR A 60 -4.76 -0.27 3.19
CA THR A 60 -5.77 -1.19 3.77
C THR A 60 -7.17 -0.58 3.86
N VAL A 61 -7.26 0.73 4.03
CA VAL A 61 -8.53 1.46 4.17
C VAL A 61 -8.78 2.41 2.99
N GLY A 62 -7.73 2.81 2.28
CA GLY A 62 -7.80 3.90 1.31
C GLY A 62 -7.76 5.26 2.00
N ASP A 63 -8.40 6.25 1.37
CA ASP A 63 -8.39 7.64 1.81
C ASP A 63 -8.85 7.83 3.26
N CYS A 64 -8.17 8.73 3.97
CA CYS A 64 -8.54 9.11 5.33
C CYS A 64 -9.99 9.62 5.39
N ASN A 65 -10.79 8.97 6.25
CA ASN A 65 -12.24 9.13 6.33
C ASN A 65 -12.71 9.48 7.75
N THR A 66 -11.81 9.92 8.62
CA THR A 66 -12.12 10.32 10.00
C THR A 66 -11.77 11.79 10.24
N ASP A 67 -12.38 12.38 11.26
CA ASP A 67 -12.04 13.74 11.68
C ASP A 67 -10.63 13.81 12.29
N ARG A 68 -9.98 14.95 12.06
CA ARG A 68 -8.66 15.21 12.60
C ARG A 68 -8.72 15.30 14.13
N PRO A 69 -7.90 14.54 14.87
CA PRO A 69 -7.83 14.62 16.34
C PRO A 69 -7.49 16.02 16.85
N GLY A 70 -7.98 16.34 18.03
CA GLY A 70 -7.77 17.63 18.69
C GLY A 70 -6.29 17.91 19.01
N PHE A 71 -5.95 19.19 19.18
CA PHE A 71 -4.57 19.66 19.37
C PHE A 71 -3.83 19.01 20.56
N PHE A 72 -4.56 18.65 21.61
CA PHE A 72 -3.99 18.02 22.81
C PHE A 72 -3.59 16.55 22.60
N ASP A 73 -4.06 15.90 21.53
CA ASP A 73 -3.70 14.53 21.17
C ASP A 73 -2.68 14.51 20.02
N GLN A 74 -1.48 15.01 20.30
CA GLN A 74 -0.42 15.16 19.29
C GLN A 74 -0.05 13.84 18.61
N LYS A 75 -0.11 12.72 19.34
CA LYS A 75 0.24 11.39 18.82
C LYS A 75 -0.78 10.93 17.78
N ASN A 76 -2.07 10.97 18.11
CA ASN A 76 -3.08 10.53 17.15
C ASN A 76 -3.24 11.56 16.03
N ARG A 77 -3.04 12.85 16.31
CA ARG A 77 -2.99 13.88 15.27
C ARG A 77 -1.85 13.64 14.28
N ALA A 78 -0.65 13.28 14.72
CA ALA A 78 0.46 12.98 13.80
C ALA A 78 0.19 11.75 12.93
N LYS A 79 -0.41 10.70 13.51
CA LYS A 79 -0.87 9.52 12.76
C LYS A 79 -1.90 9.88 11.71
N TRP A 80 -2.91 10.66 12.11
CA TRP A 80 -3.95 11.14 11.22
C TRP A 80 -3.37 12.02 10.11
N ASP A 81 -2.48 12.95 10.44
CA ASP A 81 -1.83 13.85 9.48
C ASP A 81 -1.03 13.04 8.45
N SER A 82 -0.30 12.01 8.89
CA SER A 82 0.42 11.10 8.00
C SER A 82 -0.52 10.33 7.07
N TRP A 83 -1.57 9.69 7.59
CA TRP A 83 -2.55 8.99 6.74
C TRP A 83 -3.25 9.94 5.77
N ASN A 84 -3.73 11.09 6.24
CA ASN A 84 -4.39 12.08 5.40
C ASN A 84 -3.46 12.66 4.32
N SER A 85 -2.14 12.72 4.56
CA SER A 85 -1.17 13.15 3.53
C SER A 85 -1.06 12.21 2.33
N LYS A 86 -1.52 10.95 2.46
CA LYS A 86 -1.51 9.95 1.38
C LYS A 86 -2.82 9.90 0.59
N LYS A 87 -3.76 10.79 0.89
CA LYS A 87 -5.07 10.85 0.23
C LYS A 87 -4.92 10.99 -1.28
N GLY A 88 -5.68 10.20 -2.04
CA GLY A 88 -5.65 10.14 -3.49
C GLY A 88 -4.62 9.17 -4.06
N MET A 89 -3.76 8.57 -3.24
CA MET A 89 -2.88 7.47 -3.64
C MET A 89 -3.71 6.17 -3.75
N SER A 90 -3.51 5.40 -4.82
CA SER A 90 -4.19 4.11 -4.97
C SER A 90 -3.70 3.10 -3.92
N THR A 91 -4.48 2.04 -3.73
CA THR A 91 -4.15 0.95 -2.81
C THR A 91 -2.83 0.29 -3.21
N GLU A 92 -2.64 0.07 -4.51
CA GLU A 92 -1.47 -0.57 -5.10
C GLU A 92 -0.22 0.30 -4.92
N GLU A 93 -0.30 1.60 -5.21
CA GLU A 93 0.79 2.54 -4.99
C GLU A 93 1.18 2.62 -3.50
N ALA A 94 0.20 2.60 -2.60
CA ALA A 94 0.45 2.61 -1.16
C ALA A 94 1.15 1.33 -0.69
N LYS A 95 0.77 0.15 -1.20
CA LYS A 95 1.45 -1.13 -0.93
C LYS A 95 2.89 -1.10 -1.45
N GLN A 96 3.11 -0.68 -2.68
CA GLN A 96 4.46 -0.57 -3.27
C GLN A 96 5.36 0.38 -2.48
N ALA A 97 4.83 1.55 -2.11
CA ALA A 97 5.56 2.52 -1.29
C ALA A 97 5.86 1.97 0.10
N TYR A 98 4.92 1.22 0.71
CA TYR A 98 5.12 0.55 1.99
C TYR A 98 6.26 -0.48 1.91
N ILE A 99 6.23 -1.37 0.91
CA ILE A 99 7.26 -2.39 0.68
C ILE A 99 8.63 -1.74 0.51
N LYS A 100 8.70 -0.69 -0.32
CA LYS A 100 9.94 0.08 -0.52
C LYS A 100 10.47 0.67 0.78
N LYS A 101 9.58 1.26 1.60
CA LYS A 101 9.97 1.84 2.89
C LYS A 101 10.42 0.76 3.87
N ALA A 102 9.70 -0.35 3.96
CA ALA A 102 10.05 -1.48 4.81
C ALA A 102 11.39 -2.12 4.40
N ASN A 103 11.72 -2.16 3.12
CA ASN A 103 13.02 -2.64 2.64
C ASN A 103 14.19 -1.72 2.98
N SER A 104 13.94 -0.42 3.19
CA SER A 104 14.95 0.56 3.61
C SER A 104 15.23 0.58 5.11
N LEU A 105 14.40 -0.10 5.91
CA LEU A 105 14.52 -0.26 7.37
C LEU A 105 15.14 -1.62 7.71
#